data_AF-A0A936ML32-F1
#
_entry.id   AF-A0A936ML32-F1
#
_cell.length_a   1.000
_cell.length_b   1.000
_cell.length_c   1.000
_cell.angle_alpha   90.00
_cell.angle_beta   90.00
_cell.angle_gamma   90.00
#
_symmetry.space_group_name_H-M   'P 1'
#
loop_
_entity.id
_entity.type
_entity.pdbx_description
1 polymer ?
#
loop_
_entity_poly.entity_id
_entity_poly.type
_entity_poly.pdbx_seq_one_letter_code
_entity_poly.pdbx_strand_id
1 'polypeptide(L)'
;MRRSERPQKELGARMTGGANQMELWEDNPLPQTLKIRADLVRLERSRDFGDVWLGWTLWKALQLDMLCASCMPEGKESVAWSTMAAVLVIARLCEPSSELHIAEDWYRKTALEDILDLPVERVNDDRLYRALDELLPHRSHRETFAQATRQLFSIEYDLLLYDVTSTYFEGLAEKNELAKRGHSRDHRSDCKQVCIALVVTREGLPLGYEFSRETVAT
;
A
#
# COMPACT_ATOMS: atom_id res chain seq x y z
N MET A 1 -39.42 -3.80 0.12
CA MET A 1 -38.27 -2.96 0.51
C MET A 1 -37.03 -3.56 -0.16
N ARG A 2 -36.65 -3.04 -1.34
CA ARG A 2 -35.52 -3.58 -2.11
C ARG A 2 -34.24 -3.29 -1.33
N ARG A 3 -33.45 -4.33 -1.04
CA ARG A 3 -32.07 -4.15 -0.56
C ARG A 3 -31.37 -3.30 -1.62
N SER A 4 -31.00 -2.06 -1.28
CA SER A 4 -30.14 -1.25 -2.14
C SER A 4 -28.92 -2.09 -2.49
N GLU A 5 -28.60 -2.20 -3.78
CA GLU A 5 -27.35 -2.81 -4.21
C GLU A 5 -26.21 -2.12 -3.47
N ARG A 6 -25.34 -2.94 -2.88
CA ARG A 6 -24.26 -2.45 -2.03
C ARG A 6 -23.27 -1.72 -2.94
N PRO A 7 -22.95 -0.44 -2.71
CA PRO A 7 -22.02 0.33 -3.55
C PRO A 7 -20.66 -0.37 -3.73
N GLN A 8 -20.26 -1.23 -2.78
CA GLN A 8 -19.06 -2.05 -2.89
C GLN A 8 -19.12 -3.10 -4.03
N LYS A 9 -20.30 -3.63 -4.37
CA LYS A 9 -20.45 -4.58 -5.48
C LYS A 9 -20.29 -3.91 -6.84
N GLU A 10 -20.88 -2.72 -7.00
CA GLU A 10 -20.71 -1.93 -8.22
C GLU A 10 -19.26 -1.48 -8.39
N LEU A 11 -18.61 -1.06 -7.30
CA LEU A 11 -17.19 -0.74 -7.28
C LEU A 11 -16.34 -1.94 -7.70
N GLY A 12 -16.58 -3.12 -7.12
CA GLY A 12 -15.91 -4.36 -7.50
C GLY A 12 -16.08 -4.68 -8.99
N ALA A 13 -17.31 -4.61 -9.51
CA ALA A 13 -17.59 -4.85 -10.92
C ALA A 13 -16.88 -3.83 -11.85
N ARG A 14 -16.81 -2.56 -11.45
CA ARG A 14 -16.06 -1.53 -12.19
C ARG A 14 -14.56 -1.80 -12.19
N MET A 15 -14.00 -2.28 -11.07
CA MET A 15 -12.57 -2.55 -10.93
C MET A 15 -12.11 -3.82 -11.65
N THR A 16 -12.94 -4.87 -11.63
CA THR A 16 -12.58 -6.19 -12.20
C THR A 16 -13.16 -6.41 -13.60
N GLY A 17 -13.80 -5.40 -14.19
CA GLY A 17 -14.30 -5.44 -15.57
C GLY A 17 -15.59 -6.25 -15.75
N GLY A 18 -16.44 -6.34 -14.73
CA GLY A 18 -17.70 -7.09 -14.80
C GLY A 18 -17.52 -8.59 -15.00
N ALA A 19 -16.29 -9.10 -14.93
CA ALA A 19 -15.98 -10.50 -14.75
C ALA A 19 -16.43 -10.90 -13.35
N ASN A 20 -17.75 -11.07 -13.20
CA ASN A 20 -18.25 -12.08 -12.28
C ASN A 20 -17.51 -13.35 -12.66
N GLN A 21 -17.05 -14.10 -11.68
CA GLN A 21 -16.74 -15.50 -11.91
C GLN A 21 -18.02 -16.13 -12.47
N MET A 22 -18.13 -16.13 -13.80
CA MET A 22 -19.18 -16.78 -14.54
C MET A 22 -18.82 -18.26 -14.46
N GLU A 23 -19.46 -18.87 -13.46
CA GLU A 23 -19.65 -20.28 -13.27
C GLU A 23 -18.41 -21.15 -13.03
N LEU A 24 -18.12 -21.35 -11.74
CA LEU A 24 -17.39 -22.53 -11.25
C LEU A 24 -18.11 -23.86 -11.60
N TRP A 25 -19.33 -23.81 -12.13
CA TRP A 25 -20.27 -24.93 -12.26
C TRP A 25 -21.01 -24.99 -13.61
N GLU A 26 -20.56 -24.27 -14.64
CA GLU A 26 -21.17 -24.37 -15.97
C GLU A 26 -20.78 -25.70 -16.62
N ASP A 27 -21.68 -26.24 -17.46
CA ASP A 27 -21.44 -27.38 -18.35
C ASP A 27 -20.47 -26.98 -19.48
N ASN A 28 -19.27 -26.54 -19.10
CA ASN A 28 -18.15 -26.46 -20.03
C ASN A 28 -17.88 -27.89 -20.55
N PRO A 29 -17.61 -28.08 -21.86
CA PRO A 29 -17.24 -29.40 -22.37
C PRO A 29 -16.14 -29.95 -21.48
N LEU A 30 -16.38 -31.16 -20.92
CA LEU A 30 -15.49 -31.77 -19.96
C LEU A 30 -14.05 -31.60 -20.45
N PRO A 31 -13.17 -30.92 -19.68
CA PRO A 31 -11.81 -30.71 -20.10
C PRO A 31 -11.18 -32.07 -20.43
N GLN A 32 -10.25 -32.10 -21.38
CA GLN A 32 -9.52 -33.32 -21.71
C GLN A 32 -9.08 -34.01 -20.43
N THR A 33 -9.57 -35.22 -20.21
CA THR A 33 -9.36 -35.93 -18.96
C THR A 33 -7.94 -36.49 -18.99
N LEU A 34 -7.04 -35.87 -18.25
CA LEU A 34 -5.67 -36.34 -18.10
C LEU A 34 -5.60 -37.29 -16.91
N LYS A 35 -5.11 -38.52 -17.13
CA LYS A 35 -4.83 -39.45 -16.02
C LYS A 35 -3.55 -39.01 -15.32
N ILE A 36 -3.69 -38.50 -14.11
CA ILE A 36 -2.55 -38.16 -13.25
C ILE A 36 -2.32 -39.25 -12.20
N ARG A 37 -1.05 -39.43 -11.82
CA ARG A 37 -0.66 -40.26 -10.68
C ARG A 37 -0.82 -39.43 -9.40
N ALA A 38 -1.94 -39.61 -8.69
CA ALA A 38 -2.28 -38.81 -7.51
C ALA A 38 -1.22 -38.91 -6.39
N ASP A 39 -0.54 -40.06 -6.28
CA ASP A 39 0.59 -40.31 -5.37
C ASP A 39 1.85 -39.48 -5.67
N LEU A 40 1.93 -38.91 -6.88
CA LEU A 40 3.00 -38.01 -7.29
C LEU A 40 2.63 -36.53 -7.21
N VAL A 41 1.38 -36.19 -6.90
CA VAL A 41 0.96 -34.80 -6.77
C VAL A 41 1.56 -34.21 -5.49
N ARG A 42 2.29 -33.11 -5.65
CA ARG A 42 2.91 -32.38 -4.54
C ARG A 42 2.50 -30.92 -4.60
N LEU A 43 2.24 -30.35 -3.43
CA LEU A 43 2.10 -28.90 -3.29
C LEU A 43 3.49 -28.32 -3.11
N GLU A 44 3.94 -27.53 -4.08
CA GLU A 44 5.21 -26.82 -4.02
C GLU A 44 4.94 -25.32 -4.15
N ARG A 45 5.71 -24.50 -3.42
CA ARG A 45 5.62 -23.02 -3.45
C ARG A 45 4.20 -22.48 -3.26
N SER A 46 3.54 -22.86 -2.17
CA SER A 46 2.26 -22.24 -1.78
C SER A 46 2.45 -20.73 -1.58
N ARG A 47 1.56 -19.93 -2.18
CA ARG A 47 1.60 -18.48 -2.17
C ARG A 47 0.24 -17.87 -1.83
N ASP A 48 0.27 -16.77 -1.11
CA ASP A 48 -0.88 -15.92 -0.84
C ASP A 48 -1.18 -15.05 -2.07
N PHE A 49 -2.44 -15.08 -2.51
CA PHE A 49 -2.89 -14.41 -3.73
C PHE A 49 -3.93 -13.33 -3.49
N GLY A 50 -4.95 -13.61 -2.65
CA GLY A 50 -6.18 -12.82 -2.64
C GLY A 50 -6.00 -11.36 -2.20
N ASP A 51 -5.22 -11.15 -1.14
CA ASP A 51 -4.93 -9.85 -0.57
C ASP A 51 -4.00 -9.01 -1.46
N VAL A 52 -2.91 -9.59 -1.95
CA VAL A 52 -1.97 -8.90 -2.84
C VAL A 52 -2.58 -8.58 -4.20
N TRP A 53 -3.44 -9.47 -4.72
CA TRP A 53 -4.21 -9.21 -5.94
C TRP A 53 -5.20 -8.06 -5.74
N LEU A 54 -5.88 -8.02 -4.59
CA LEU A 54 -6.77 -6.91 -4.25
C LEU A 54 -5.98 -5.60 -4.12
N GLY A 55 -4.83 -5.64 -3.45
CA GLY A 55 -3.92 -4.50 -3.32
C GLY A 55 -3.48 -3.95 -4.68
N TRP A 56 -3.07 -4.83 -5.59
CA TRP A 56 -2.72 -4.46 -6.97
C TRP A 56 -3.92 -3.91 -7.76
N THR A 57 -5.10 -4.49 -7.59
CA THR A 57 -6.31 -4.03 -8.26
C THR A 57 -6.70 -2.63 -7.77
N LEU A 58 -6.62 -2.37 -6.47
CA LEU A 58 -6.83 -1.04 -5.88
C LEU A 58 -5.79 -0.04 -6.36
N TRP A 59 -4.51 -0.44 -6.41
CA TRP A 59 -3.42 0.37 -6.92
C TRP A 59 -3.70 0.88 -8.35
N LYS A 60 -4.13 0.00 -9.25
CA LYS A 60 -4.54 0.36 -10.62
C LYS A 60 -5.84 1.15 -10.68
N ALA A 61 -6.84 0.80 -9.85
CA ALA A 61 -8.11 1.53 -9.81
C ALA A 61 -7.94 2.98 -9.36
N LEU A 62 -6.95 3.25 -8.50
CA LEU A 62 -6.55 4.58 -8.06
C LEU A 62 -5.57 5.27 -9.04
N GLN A 63 -5.23 4.62 -10.15
CA GLN A 63 -4.28 5.09 -11.17
C GLN A 63 -2.89 5.40 -10.61
N LEU A 64 -2.51 4.76 -9.52
CA LEU A 64 -1.20 4.96 -8.90
C LEU A 64 -0.07 4.36 -9.72
N ASP A 65 -0.34 3.31 -10.48
CA ASP A 65 0.58 2.75 -11.47
C ASP A 65 0.99 3.81 -12.50
N MET A 66 0.01 4.50 -13.09
CA MET A 66 0.24 5.54 -14.09
C MET A 66 0.90 6.78 -13.46
N LEU A 67 0.40 7.21 -12.29
CA LEU A 67 0.96 8.37 -11.59
C LEU A 67 2.43 8.13 -11.22
N CYS A 68 2.74 7.02 -10.54
CA CYS A 68 4.10 6.70 -10.12
C CYS A 68 5.04 6.51 -11.31
N ALA A 69 4.61 5.83 -12.39
CA ALA A 69 5.42 5.71 -13.60
C ALA A 69 5.70 7.07 -14.27
N SER A 70 4.75 8.01 -14.22
CA SER A 70 4.94 9.36 -14.78
C SER A 70 5.86 10.24 -13.93
N CYS A 71 5.79 10.11 -12.61
CA CYS A 71 6.56 10.93 -11.68
C CYS A 71 8.00 10.41 -11.47
N MET A 72 8.19 9.09 -11.54
CA MET A 72 9.47 8.42 -11.34
C MET A 72 9.88 7.71 -12.64
N PRO A 73 10.32 8.45 -13.66
CA PRO A 73 10.69 7.87 -14.95
C PRO A 73 11.89 6.94 -14.81
N GLU A 74 11.97 5.95 -15.69
CA GLU A 74 13.04 4.97 -15.66
C GLU A 74 14.42 5.60 -15.88
N GLY A 75 15.37 5.23 -15.02
CA GLY A 75 16.76 5.63 -15.07
C GLY A 75 17.67 4.49 -15.52
N LYS A 76 18.61 4.11 -14.66
CA LYS A 76 19.60 3.03 -14.90
C LYS A 76 19.33 1.78 -14.04
N GLU A 77 18.27 1.81 -13.26
CA GLU A 77 17.86 0.74 -12.40
C GLU A 77 17.37 -0.46 -13.21
N SER A 78 17.54 -1.65 -12.63
CA SER A 78 17.08 -2.89 -13.28
C SER A 78 15.57 -3.14 -13.12
N VAL A 79 14.92 -2.40 -12.23
CA VAL A 79 13.48 -2.49 -11.93
C VAL A 79 12.98 -1.09 -11.64
N ALA A 80 11.93 -0.67 -12.33
CA ALA A 80 11.34 0.65 -12.19
C ALA A 80 10.97 0.97 -10.72
N TRP A 81 11.21 2.20 -10.30
CA TRP A 81 10.88 2.67 -8.96
C TRP A 81 9.38 2.65 -8.68
N SER A 82 8.55 2.87 -9.71
CA SER A 82 7.09 2.72 -9.65
C SER A 82 6.66 1.31 -9.24
N THR A 83 7.34 0.27 -9.74
CA THR A 83 7.08 -1.13 -9.35
C THR A 83 7.46 -1.37 -7.90
N MET A 84 8.61 -0.86 -7.44
CA MET A 84 9.02 -0.98 -6.03
C MET A 84 8.08 -0.22 -5.09
N ALA A 85 7.58 0.95 -5.51
CA ALA A 85 6.56 1.69 -4.77
C ALA A 85 5.26 0.88 -4.62
N ALA A 86 4.84 0.17 -5.68
CA ALA A 86 3.68 -0.73 -5.60
C ALA A 86 3.92 -1.86 -4.59
N VAL A 87 5.11 -2.50 -4.60
CA VAL A 87 5.47 -3.54 -3.62
C VAL A 87 5.39 -3.00 -2.19
N LEU A 88 5.99 -1.84 -1.92
CA LEU A 88 5.98 -1.20 -0.59
C LEU A 88 4.56 -0.89 -0.10
N VAL A 89 3.72 -0.35 -0.97
CA VAL A 89 2.34 0.03 -0.60
C VAL A 89 1.46 -1.20 -0.40
N ILE A 90 1.57 -2.20 -1.27
CA ILE A 90 0.82 -3.46 -1.12
C ILE A 90 1.28 -4.21 0.12
N ALA A 91 2.58 -4.25 0.41
CA ALA A 91 3.10 -4.81 1.65
C ALA A 91 2.51 -4.11 2.87
N ARG A 92 2.50 -2.77 2.88
CA ARG A 92 1.93 -1.99 3.98
C ARG A 92 0.43 -2.24 4.16
N LEU A 93 -0.30 -2.58 3.09
CA LEU A 93 -1.72 -2.92 3.15
C LEU A 93 -1.97 -4.35 3.65
N CYS A 94 -1.17 -5.32 3.20
CA CYS A 94 -1.39 -6.74 3.46
C CYS A 94 -0.69 -7.23 4.74
N GLU A 95 0.56 -6.84 4.95
CA GLU A 95 1.39 -7.24 6.09
C GLU A 95 2.30 -6.07 6.52
N PRO A 96 1.82 -5.16 7.37
CA PRO A 96 2.61 -4.01 7.84
C PRO A 96 3.86 -4.47 8.61
N SER A 97 5.01 -4.50 7.92
CA SER A 97 6.29 -4.99 8.46
C SER A 97 7.46 -4.07 8.09
N SER A 98 8.69 -4.47 8.44
CA SER A 98 9.91 -3.82 7.95
C SER A 98 10.19 -4.19 6.49
N GLU A 99 10.97 -3.34 5.80
CA GLU A 99 11.46 -3.56 4.44
C GLU A 99 12.35 -4.82 4.36
N LEU A 100 13.07 -5.13 5.44
CA LEU A 100 13.83 -6.38 5.54
C LEU A 100 12.91 -7.61 5.53
N HIS A 101 11.81 -7.58 6.29
CA HIS A 101 10.83 -8.68 6.28
C HIS A 101 10.15 -8.83 4.91
N ILE A 102 9.86 -7.71 4.24
CA ILE A 102 9.34 -7.70 2.86
C ILE A 102 10.30 -8.45 1.93
N ALA A 103 11.59 -8.10 1.99
CA ALA A 103 12.63 -8.65 1.12
C ALA A 103 12.95 -10.13 1.42
N GLU A 104 13.08 -10.51 2.69
CA GLU A 104 13.59 -11.83 3.07
C GLU A 104 12.51 -12.91 3.15
N ASP A 105 11.27 -12.54 3.47
CA ASP A 105 10.24 -13.52 3.83
C ASP A 105 8.89 -13.28 3.16
N TRP A 106 8.29 -12.10 3.29
CA TRP A 106 6.91 -11.87 2.86
C TRP A 106 6.76 -11.98 1.34
N TYR A 107 7.57 -11.25 0.54
CA TYR A 107 7.36 -11.15 -0.91
C TYR A 107 7.33 -12.52 -1.61
N ARG A 108 8.26 -13.42 -1.27
CA ARG A 108 8.36 -14.79 -1.82
C ARG A 108 7.18 -15.71 -1.48
N LYS A 109 6.44 -15.39 -0.42
CA LYS A 109 5.23 -16.12 -0.01
C LYS A 109 3.98 -15.58 -0.70
N THR A 110 4.09 -14.53 -1.50
CA THR A 110 2.95 -13.94 -2.21
C THR A 110 3.01 -14.22 -3.71
N ALA A 111 1.88 -14.09 -4.38
CA ALA A 111 1.78 -14.13 -5.84
C ALA A 111 2.24 -12.84 -6.53
N LEU A 112 2.81 -11.86 -5.80
CA LEU A 112 3.28 -10.60 -6.41
C LEU A 112 4.37 -10.81 -7.46
N GLU A 113 5.21 -11.84 -7.30
CA GLU A 113 6.20 -12.22 -8.31
C GLU A 113 5.54 -12.45 -9.68
N ASP A 114 4.41 -13.16 -9.71
CA ASP A 114 3.69 -13.46 -10.95
C ASP A 114 2.84 -12.26 -11.42
N ILE A 115 2.25 -11.50 -10.49
CA ILE A 115 1.40 -10.34 -10.80
C ILE A 115 2.21 -9.19 -11.41
N LEU A 116 3.42 -8.97 -10.91
CA LEU A 116 4.29 -7.85 -11.30
C LEU A 116 5.37 -8.25 -12.30
N ASP A 117 5.48 -9.55 -12.64
CA ASP A 117 6.60 -10.12 -13.41
C ASP A 117 7.96 -9.71 -12.82
N LEU A 118 8.07 -9.81 -11.49
CA LEU A 118 9.20 -9.30 -10.72
C LEU A 118 9.81 -10.43 -9.86
N PRO A 119 10.94 -11.02 -10.30
CA PRO A 119 11.59 -12.10 -9.58
C PRO A 119 11.98 -11.73 -8.15
N VAL A 120 11.87 -12.68 -7.22
CA VAL A 120 12.16 -12.46 -5.79
C VAL A 120 13.57 -11.90 -5.58
N GLU A 121 14.55 -12.33 -6.38
CA GLU A 121 15.95 -11.90 -6.27
C GLU A 121 16.15 -10.40 -6.58
N ARG A 122 15.15 -9.78 -7.20
CA ARG A 122 15.12 -8.35 -7.52
C ARG A 122 14.45 -7.52 -6.42
N VAL A 123 13.87 -8.14 -5.39
CA VAL A 123 13.30 -7.45 -4.22
C VAL A 123 14.25 -7.62 -3.05
N ASN A 124 15.05 -6.58 -2.78
CA ASN A 124 15.93 -6.52 -1.62
C ASN A 124 15.69 -5.22 -0.84
N ASP A 125 16.09 -5.22 0.42
CA ASP A 125 15.93 -4.12 1.36
C ASP A 125 16.58 -2.83 0.86
N ASP A 126 17.80 -2.89 0.32
CA ASP A 126 18.49 -1.74 -0.29
C ASP A 126 17.63 -1.04 -1.35
N ARG A 127 16.98 -1.82 -2.22
CA ARG A 127 16.12 -1.29 -3.28
C ARG A 127 14.81 -0.74 -2.73
N LEU A 128 14.23 -1.41 -1.73
CA LEU A 128 13.02 -0.94 -1.05
C LEU A 128 13.28 0.41 -0.37
N TYR A 129 14.40 0.57 0.33
CA TYR A 129 14.77 1.86 0.95
C TYR A 129 15.01 2.95 -0.10
N ARG A 130 15.75 2.66 -1.18
CA ARG A 130 15.95 3.64 -2.26
C ARG A 130 14.65 4.03 -2.95
N ALA A 131 13.71 3.11 -3.11
CA ALA A 131 12.40 3.43 -3.66
C ALA A 131 11.63 4.43 -2.78
N LEU A 132 11.80 4.40 -1.45
CA LEU A 132 11.25 5.42 -0.56
C LEU A 132 11.89 6.79 -0.79
N ASP A 133 13.21 6.83 -1.02
CA ASP A 133 13.92 8.07 -1.34
C ASP A 133 13.46 8.67 -2.67
N GLU A 134 13.21 7.84 -3.69
CA GLU A 134 12.66 8.26 -4.98
C GLU A 134 11.19 8.70 -4.88
N LEU A 135 10.41 8.09 -3.98
CA LEU A 135 8.99 8.44 -3.78
C LEU A 135 8.82 9.76 -3.02
N LEU A 136 9.71 10.06 -2.06
CA LEU A 136 9.59 11.18 -1.13
C LEU A 136 9.44 12.57 -1.81
N PRO A 137 10.18 12.92 -2.88
CA PRO A 137 10.01 14.18 -3.62
C PRO A 137 8.59 14.39 -4.16
N HIS A 138 7.86 13.32 -4.44
CA HIS A 138 6.54 13.37 -5.08
C HIS A 138 5.37 13.52 -4.11
N ARG A 139 5.65 13.85 -2.83
CA ARG A 139 4.63 14.09 -1.79
C ARG A 139 3.58 15.16 -2.15
N SER A 140 3.82 16.00 -3.15
CA SER A 140 2.83 16.98 -3.63
C SER A 140 1.62 16.31 -4.28
N HIS A 141 1.74 15.09 -4.81
CA HIS A 141 0.64 14.36 -5.45
C HIS A 141 -0.34 13.71 -4.46
N ARG A 142 -0.18 13.98 -3.16
CA ARG A 142 -1.09 13.45 -2.12
C ARG A 142 -2.53 13.89 -2.32
N GLU A 143 -2.76 15.10 -2.82
CA GLU A 143 -4.11 15.58 -3.15
C GLU A 143 -4.73 14.77 -4.28
N THR A 144 -3.94 14.41 -5.31
CA THR A 144 -4.38 13.53 -6.40
C THR A 144 -4.83 12.18 -5.86
N PHE A 145 -4.04 11.57 -4.96
CA PHE A 145 -4.41 10.31 -4.32
C PHE A 145 -5.67 10.45 -3.45
N ALA A 146 -5.78 11.51 -2.65
CA ALA A 146 -6.95 11.76 -1.83
C ALA A 146 -8.21 11.94 -2.69
N GLN A 147 -8.11 12.65 -3.82
CA GLN A 147 -9.20 12.84 -4.75
C GLN A 147 -9.60 11.54 -5.46
N ALA A 148 -8.64 10.75 -5.93
CA ALA A 148 -8.90 9.44 -6.55
C ALA A 148 -9.59 8.49 -5.55
N THR A 149 -9.10 8.45 -4.31
CA THR A 149 -9.70 7.65 -3.23
C THR A 149 -11.12 8.11 -2.92
N ARG A 150 -11.33 9.43 -2.82
CA ARG A 150 -12.66 10.00 -2.61
C ARG A 150 -13.64 9.60 -3.69
N GLN A 151 -13.23 9.68 -4.96
CA GLN A 151 -14.07 9.28 -6.09
C GLN A 151 -14.34 7.79 -6.10
N LEU A 152 -13.33 6.96 -5.83
CA LEU A 152 -13.45 5.51 -5.85
C LEU A 152 -14.42 5.00 -4.77
N PHE A 153 -14.34 5.56 -3.56
CA PHE A 153 -15.15 5.14 -2.42
C PHE A 153 -16.37 6.02 -2.13
N SER A 154 -16.62 7.04 -2.98
CA SER A 154 -17.72 8.00 -2.80
C SER A 154 -17.73 8.65 -1.41
N ILE A 155 -16.57 9.13 -0.97
CA ILE A 155 -16.38 9.71 0.37
C ILE A 155 -16.84 11.18 0.37
N GLU A 156 -17.62 11.57 1.37
CA GLU A 156 -18.07 12.94 1.61
C GLU A 156 -17.13 13.63 2.61
N TYR A 157 -16.83 14.92 2.37
CA TYR A 157 -15.93 15.71 3.23
C TYR A 157 -16.75 16.66 4.11
N ASP A 158 -17.62 16.10 4.93
CA ASP A 158 -18.53 16.88 5.78
C ASP A 158 -17.90 17.26 7.12
N LEU A 159 -16.96 16.45 7.58
CA LEU A 159 -16.22 16.64 8.82
C LEU A 159 -14.78 16.20 8.61
N LEU A 160 -13.86 17.12 8.88
CA LEU A 160 -12.44 16.84 8.92
C LEU A 160 -11.97 16.88 10.37
N LEU A 161 -11.39 15.79 10.83
CA LEU A 161 -10.77 15.68 12.14
C LEU A 161 -9.29 16.01 12.01
N TYR A 162 -8.83 16.93 12.85
CA TYR A 162 -7.44 17.30 12.96
C TYR A 162 -6.93 16.87 14.33
N ASP A 163 -5.93 16.00 14.35
CA ASP A 163 -5.21 15.62 15.56
C ASP A 163 -3.71 15.87 15.40
N VAL A 164 -3.09 16.29 16.49
CA VAL A 164 -1.65 16.49 16.57
C VAL A 164 -1.10 15.49 17.56
N THR A 165 -0.30 14.55 17.09
CA THR A 165 0.42 13.59 17.93
C THR A 165 1.93 13.86 17.89
N SER A 166 2.67 13.28 18.83
CA SER A 166 4.14 13.36 18.86
C SER A 166 4.71 11.95 18.79
N THR A 167 5.85 11.79 18.12
CA THR A 167 6.68 10.57 18.21
C THR A 167 8.12 10.94 18.51
N TYR A 168 8.87 10.04 19.13
CA TYR A 168 10.22 10.30 19.63
C TYR A 168 11.25 9.35 19.04
N PHE A 169 12.51 9.77 19.08
CA PHE A 169 13.65 8.98 18.62
C PHE A 169 14.42 8.42 19.81
N GLU A 170 14.73 7.13 19.80
CA GLU A 170 15.63 6.50 20.79
C GLU A 170 17.11 6.90 20.57
N GLY A 171 17.45 7.41 19.38
CA GLY A 171 18.79 7.90 19.03
C GLY A 171 18.95 9.42 19.13
N LEU A 172 20.16 9.92 18.87
CA LEU A 172 20.49 11.34 18.96
C LEU A 172 19.83 12.21 17.87
N ALA A 173 19.34 11.61 16.78
CA ALA A 173 18.69 12.26 15.64
C ALA A 173 19.44 13.52 15.15
N GLU A 174 20.77 13.49 15.11
CA GLU A 174 21.62 14.67 14.86
C GLU A 174 21.43 15.25 13.47
N LYS A 175 21.10 14.40 12.50
CA LYS A 175 20.85 14.79 11.10
C LYS A 175 19.39 15.17 10.82
N ASN A 176 18.50 15.02 11.80
CA ASN A 176 17.09 15.37 11.63
C ASN A 176 16.82 16.75 12.22
N GLU A 177 16.74 17.76 11.37
CA GLU A 177 16.49 19.11 11.83
C GLU A 177 15.12 19.29 12.50
N LEU A 178 14.14 18.44 12.16
CA LEU A 178 12.81 18.49 12.74
C LEU A 178 12.78 17.95 14.19
N ALA A 179 13.75 17.12 14.55
CA ALA A 179 13.81 16.46 15.84
C ALA A 179 14.29 17.43 16.93
N LYS A 180 13.40 17.78 17.87
CA LYS A 180 13.71 18.65 19.03
C LYS A 180 13.12 18.07 20.31
N ARG A 181 13.72 18.38 21.46
CA ARG A 181 13.09 18.09 22.74
C ARG A 181 11.90 19.03 22.94
N GLY A 182 10.82 18.52 23.52
CA GLY A 182 9.62 19.30 23.81
C GLY A 182 8.68 18.52 24.73
N HIS A 183 7.42 18.97 24.80
CA HIS A 183 6.41 18.27 25.58
C HIS A 183 6.07 16.94 24.89
N SER A 184 6.49 15.83 25.49
CA SER A 184 6.27 14.47 24.99
C SER A 184 4.95 13.92 25.53
N ARG A 185 4.06 13.49 24.63
CA ARG A 185 2.83 12.76 25.01
C ARG A 185 3.13 11.36 25.57
N ASP A 186 4.30 10.81 25.26
CA ASP A 186 4.78 9.49 25.70
C ASP A 186 5.66 9.55 26.96
N HIS A 187 5.69 10.68 27.66
CA HIS A 187 6.53 10.92 28.85
C HIS A 187 8.05 10.71 28.64
N ARG A 188 8.55 10.91 27.41
CA ARG A 188 9.98 10.80 27.04
C ARG A 188 10.61 12.16 26.76
N SER A 189 10.63 13.04 27.77
CA SER A 189 11.26 14.37 27.66
C SER A 189 12.78 14.33 27.45
N ASP A 190 13.40 13.19 27.73
CA ASP A 190 14.82 12.89 27.48
C ASP A 190 15.14 12.77 25.99
N CYS A 191 14.16 12.32 25.19
CA CYS A 191 14.30 12.09 23.76
C CYS A 191 13.96 13.32 22.91
N LYS A 192 14.60 13.41 21.74
CA LYS A 192 14.12 14.31 20.69
C LYS A 192 12.86 13.73 20.07
N GLN A 193 11.93 14.59 19.70
CA GLN A 193 10.65 14.25 19.13
C GLN A 193 10.34 15.08 17.88
N VAL A 194 9.36 14.62 17.12
CA VAL A 194 8.71 15.34 16.03
C VAL A 194 7.20 15.31 16.27
N CYS A 195 6.52 16.42 15.98
CA CYS A 195 5.07 16.47 16.01
C CYS A 195 4.51 16.14 14.63
N ILE A 196 3.43 15.37 14.59
CA ILE A 196 2.72 14.95 13.39
C ILE A 196 1.30 15.47 13.52
N ALA A 197 0.95 16.41 12.66
CA ALA A 197 -0.44 16.81 12.46
C ALA A 197 -1.04 15.88 11.40
N LEU A 198 -2.21 15.30 11.66
CA LEU A 198 -2.93 14.43 10.73
C LEU A 198 -4.35 14.97 10.52
N VAL A 199 -4.76 15.06 9.26
CA VAL A 199 -6.13 15.39 8.84
C VAL A 199 -6.78 14.12 8.31
N VAL A 200 -7.88 13.71 8.93
CA VAL A 200 -8.66 12.53 8.52
C VAL A 200 -10.13 12.88 8.28
N THR A 201 -10.80 12.11 7.42
CA THR A 201 -12.26 12.17 7.30
C THR A 201 -12.93 11.55 8.53
N ARG A 202 -14.26 11.70 8.66
CA ARG A 202 -15.06 11.04 9.71
C ARG A 202 -14.87 9.52 9.73
N GLU A 203 -14.66 8.92 8.57
CA GLU A 203 -14.46 7.47 8.37
C GLU A 203 -13.01 7.04 8.63
N GLY A 204 -12.13 7.98 8.98
CA GLY A 204 -10.72 7.72 9.29
C GLY A 204 -9.80 7.70 8.06
N LEU A 205 -10.25 8.15 6.88
CA LEU A 205 -9.37 8.22 5.72
C LEU A 205 -8.36 9.38 5.89
N PRO A 206 -7.04 9.13 5.82
CA PRO A 206 -6.05 10.19 5.89
C PRO A 206 -6.04 11.03 4.61
N LEU A 207 -6.26 12.34 4.75
CA LEU A 207 -6.19 13.31 3.66
C LEU A 207 -4.82 13.99 3.60
N GLY A 208 -4.28 14.31 4.77
CA GLY A 208 -3.16 15.23 4.91
C GLY A 208 -2.39 14.96 6.19
N TYR A 209 -1.11 15.27 6.19
CA TYR A 209 -0.25 15.22 7.36
C TYR A 209 0.88 16.21 7.18
N GLU A 210 1.32 16.79 8.29
CA GLU A 210 2.45 17.69 8.33
C GLU A 210 3.34 17.34 9.52
N PHE A 211 4.64 17.49 9.31
CA PHE A 211 5.63 17.36 10.39
C PHE A 211 6.02 18.74 10.87
N SER A 212 6.04 18.95 12.18
CA SER A 212 6.50 20.19 12.79
C SER A 212 7.48 19.93 13.93
N ARG A 213 8.30 20.95 14.20
CA ARG A 213 9.24 20.96 15.33
C ARG A 213 8.58 21.48 16.61
N GLU A 214 7.41 22.10 16.48
CA GLU A 214 6.72 22.83 17.53
C GLU A 214 5.57 21.98 18.05
N THR A 215 5.54 21.77 19.37
CA THR A 215 4.36 21.24 20.02
C THR A 215 3.31 22.35 20.00
N VAL A 216 2.21 22.15 19.26
CA VAL A 216 1.07 23.08 19.31
C VAL A 216 0.52 23.03 20.73
N ALA A 217 0.80 24.07 21.51
CA ALA A 217 0.17 24.23 22.82
C ALA A 217 -1.33 24.42 22.57
N THR A 218 -2.11 23.43 23.02
CA THR A 218 -3.57 23.52 23.07
C THR A 218 -3.98 24.24 24.35
#